data_AF-A0A524LYC1-F1
#
_entry.id   AF-A0A524LYC1-F1
#
_cell.length_a   1.000
_cell.length_b   1.000
_cell.length_c   1.000
_cell.angle_alpha   90.00
_cell.angle_beta   90.00
_cell.angle_gamma   90.00
#
_symmetry.space_group_name_H-M   'P 1'
#
loop_
_entity.id
_entity.type
_entity.pdbx_description
1 polymer ?
#
loop_
_entity_poly.entity_id
_entity_poly.type
_entity_poly.pdbx_seq_one_letter_code
_entity_poly.pdbx_strand_id
1 'polypeptide(L)'
;MSVLAVLSIFIIFGTVQTAAAHVDWVDISIDHAYYYDLDGDGASDDVLVNMTCSVISGIKNPQRSEYRVKLTLPSGLAYLVIIEVVGKYNSLFMSLKMFDTATEPGWYNVKVEAFSMGVQRGYSTASYDFDPPDKQGTGQPHAELIAYVL
;
A
#
# COMPACT_ATOMS: atom_id res chain seq x y z
N MET A 1 -26.57 23.84 -59.29
CA MET A 1 -26.34 24.75 -58.14
C MET A 1 -25.52 23.98 -57.11
N SER A 2 -24.23 24.29 -57.00
CA SER A 2 -23.27 23.60 -56.12
C SER A 2 -23.26 24.25 -54.73
N VAL A 3 -23.51 23.47 -53.68
CA VAL A 3 -23.47 23.91 -52.28
C VAL A 3 -22.04 23.75 -51.76
N LEU A 4 -21.44 24.85 -51.32
CA LEU A 4 -20.12 24.88 -50.68
C LEU A 4 -20.29 24.61 -49.19
N ALA A 5 -19.81 23.47 -48.69
CA ALA A 5 -19.80 23.16 -47.26
C ALA A 5 -18.53 23.72 -46.63
N VAL A 6 -18.67 24.67 -45.69
CA VAL A 6 -17.56 25.24 -44.92
C VAL A 6 -17.35 24.40 -43.65
N LEU A 7 -16.26 23.65 -43.59
CA LEU A 7 -15.85 22.88 -42.42
C LEU A 7 -15.11 23.81 -41.44
N SER A 8 -15.67 24.02 -40.25
CA SER A 8 -15.02 24.80 -39.19
C SER A 8 -14.37 23.85 -38.18
N ILE A 9 -13.05 23.97 -37.98
CA ILE A 9 -12.29 23.21 -36.99
C ILE A 9 -12.09 24.08 -35.75
N PHE A 10 -12.65 23.68 -34.62
CA PHE A 10 -12.40 24.32 -33.32
C PHE A 10 -11.24 23.60 -32.63
N ILE A 11 -10.12 24.30 -32.41
CA ILE A 11 -9.00 23.82 -31.60
C ILE A 11 -9.18 24.38 -30.19
N ILE A 12 -9.41 23.49 -29.22
CA ILE A 12 -9.52 23.86 -27.80
C ILE A 12 -8.13 23.70 -27.18
N PHE A 13 -7.50 24.80 -26.79
CA PHE A 13 -6.28 24.78 -26.00
C PHE A 13 -6.65 24.70 -24.51
N GLY A 14 -6.53 23.52 -23.92
CA GLY A 14 -6.61 23.33 -22.49
C GLY A 14 -5.25 23.61 -21.83
N THR A 15 -5.23 24.38 -20.74
CA THR A 15 -4.05 24.47 -19.88
C THR A 15 -3.94 23.18 -19.06
N VAL A 16 -2.80 22.50 -19.15
CA VAL A 16 -2.49 21.39 -18.24
C VAL A 16 -2.08 22.01 -16.90
N GLN A 17 -2.91 21.87 -15.88
CA GLN A 17 -2.48 22.14 -14.50
C GLN A 17 -1.44 21.08 -14.13
N THR A 18 -0.17 21.48 -14.04
CA THR A 18 0.85 20.67 -13.38
C THR A 18 0.44 20.47 -11.93
N ALA A 19 0.10 19.25 -11.56
CA ALA A 19 -0.09 18.88 -10.17
C ALA A 19 1.15 19.30 -9.38
N ALA A 20 0.96 19.93 -8.21
CA ALA A 20 2.07 20.24 -7.32
C ALA A 20 2.82 18.93 -7.02
N ALA A 21 4.15 18.96 -7.13
CA ALA A 21 4.97 17.80 -6.80
C ALA A 21 4.64 17.36 -5.37
N HIS A 22 4.23 16.11 -5.22
CA HIS A 22 4.02 15.51 -3.91
C HIS A 22 5.38 15.53 -3.19
N VAL A 23 5.44 16.08 -1.98
CA VAL A 23 6.69 16.08 -1.21
C VAL A 23 6.67 14.86 -0.29
N ASP A 24 7.55 13.92 -0.60
CA ASP A 24 7.60 12.63 0.08
C ASP A 24 8.40 12.79 1.38
N TRP A 25 7.77 13.30 2.43
CA TRP A 25 8.44 13.49 3.74
C TRP A 25 8.63 12.22 4.55
N VAL A 26 8.06 11.12 4.07
CA VAL A 26 8.28 9.76 4.55
C VAL A 26 8.64 8.88 3.37
N ASP A 27 9.42 7.85 3.64
CA ASP A 27 9.78 6.82 2.69
C ASP A 27 9.31 5.47 3.23
N ILE A 28 8.47 4.76 2.48
CA ILE A 28 7.94 3.45 2.84
C ILE A 28 8.54 2.39 1.92
N SER A 29 9.07 1.31 2.50
CA SER A 29 9.48 0.10 1.79
C SER A 29 8.70 -1.11 2.29
N ILE A 30 8.41 -2.04 1.40
CA ILE A 30 8.06 -3.42 1.78
C ILE A 30 9.37 -4.19 1.73
N ASP A 31 9.84 -4.61 2.89
CA ASP A 31 11.11 -5.32 3.01
C ASP A 31 10.93 -6.77 2.52
N HIS A 32 9.78 -7.37 2.83
CA HIS A 32 9.39 -8.68 2.37
C HIS A 32 7.88 -8.93 2.57
N ALA A 33 7.26 -9.67 1.66
CA ALA A 33 5.94 -10.26 1.86
C ALA A 33 5.95 -11.72 1.40
N TYR A 34 5.36 -12.62 2.21
CA TYR A 34 5.29 -14.04 1.90
C TYR A 34 4.21 -14.76 2.71
N TYR A 35 3.88 -15.97 2.29
CA TYR A 35 2.87 -16.81 2.93
C TYR A 35 3.51 -17.78 3.95
N TYR A 36 2.80 -18.08 5.03
CA TYR A 36 3.28 -18.92 6.14
C TYR A 36 2.12 -19.67 6.81
N ASP A 37 2.47 -20.63 7.67
CA ASP A 37 1.60 -21.23 8.70
C ASP A 37 1.91 -20.50 10.02
N LEU A 38 1.26 -19.36 10.28
CA LEU A 38 1.55 -18.51 11.45
C LEU A 38 0.72 -18.90 12.67
N ASP A 39 -0.42 -19.55 12.49
CA ASP A 39 -1.30 -20.01 13.57
C ASP A 39 -1.08 -21.48 13.97
N GLY A 40 -0.36 -22.26 13.15
CA GLY A 40 0.06 -23.63 13.44
C GLY A 40 -0.97 -24.70 13.04
N ASP A 41 -1.89 -24.40 12.13
CA ASP A 41 -2.94 -25.33 11.69
C ASP A 41 -2.49 -26.29 10.55
N GLY A 42 -1.30 -26.06 9.98
CA GLY A 42 -0.72 -26.86 8.90
C GLY A 42 -1.10 -26.41 7.49
N ALA A 43 -1.88 -25.35 7.35
CA ALA A 43 -2.10 -24.61 6.11
C ALA A 43 -1.09 -23.45 6.02
N SER A 44 -0.75 -23.04 4.80
CA SER A 44 0.15 -21.89 4.59
C SER A 44 -0.62 -20.79 3.87
N ASP A 45 -1.69 -20.37 4.54
CA ASP A 45 -2.73 -19.45 4.11
C ASP A 45 -2.65 -18.08 4.81
N ASP A 46 -1.66 -17.89 5.68
CA ASP A 46 -1.38 -16.60 6.31
C ASP A 46 -0.38 -15.80 5.49
N VAL A 47 -0.54 -14.48 5.45
CA VAL A 47 0.38 -13.56 4.79
C VAL A 47 1.12 -12.72 5.83
N LEU A 48 2.45 -12.75 5.79
CA LEU A 48 3.32 -11.86 6.56
C LEU A 48 3.84 -10.75 5.66
N VAL A 49 3.67 -9.50 6.09
CA VAL A 49 4.21 -8.30 5.44
C VAL A 49 5.12 -7.57 6.42
N ASN A 50 6.41 -7.50 6.09
CA ASN A 50 7.38 -6.68 6.80
C ASN A 50 7.63 -5.40 6.00
N MET A 51 7.50 -4.25 6.65
CA MET A 51 7.63 -2.94 6.02
C MET A 51 8.31 -1.95 6.96
N THR A 52 9.08 -1.04 6.35
CA THR A 52 9.82 -0.01 7.06
C THR A 52 9.39 1.36 6.56
N CYS A 53 9.02 2.25 7.48
CA CYS A 53 8.79 3.67 7.19
C CYS A 53 9.89 4.52 7.83
N SER A 54 10.53 5.38 7.06
CA SER A 54 11.52 6.34 7.57
C SER A 54 11.12 7.77 7.23
N VAL A 55 11.35 8.70 8.16
CA VAL A 55 11.20 10.13 7.94
C VAL A 55 12.47 10.65 7.27
N ILE A 56 12.34 11.45 6.21
CA ILE A 56 13.51 12.02 5.53
C ILE A 56 14.30 12.91 6.51
N SER A 57 15.62 12.78 6.48
CA SER A 57 16.50 13.54 7.38
C SER A 57 16.28 15.06 7.25
N GLY A 58 16.23 15.75 8.40
CA GLY A 58 15.99 17.20 8.48
C GLY A 58 14.52 17.63 8.45
N ILE A 59 13.58 16.69 8.28
CA ILE A 59 12.14 16.92 8.36
C ILE A 59 11.67 16.78 9.81
N LYS A 60 10.64 17.55 10.21
CA LYS A 60 10.04 17.39 11.53
C LYS A 60 9.27 16.07 11.59
N ASN A 61 9.49 15.32 12.67
CA ASN A 61 8.79 14.05 12.86
C ASN A 61 7.28 14.22 12.81
N PRO A 62 6.57 13.26 12.19
CA PRO A 62 5.12 13.26 12.15
C PRO A 62 4.55 13.17 13.55
N GLN A 63 3.32 13.65 13.69
CA GLN A 63 2.53 13.52 14.93
C GLN A 63 1.53 12.38 14.82
N ARG A 64 1.10 12.08 13.60
CA ARG A 64 0.19 11.00 13.24
C ARG A 64 0.61 10.44 11.89
N SER A 65 0.46 9.16 11.66
CA SER A 65 0.66 8.53 10.36
C SER A 65 -0.40 7.46 10.12
N GLU A 66 -0.80 7.32 8.87
CA GLU A 66 -1.78 6.33 8.42
C GLU A 66 -1.12 5.49 7.33
N TYR A 67 -1.18 4.18 7.45
CA TYR A 67 -0.68 3.24 6.45
C TYR A 67 -1.84 2.39 5.97
N ARG A 68 -2.11 2.43 4.67
CA ARG A 68 -3.14 1.60 4.03
C ARG A 68 -2.44 0.45 3.34
N VAL A 69 -2.54 -0.73 3.93
CA VAL A 69 -1.98 -1.96 3.38
C VAL A 69 -3.08 -2.72 2.66
N LYS A 70 -2.96 -2.84 1.34
CA LYS A 70 -3.90 -3.57 0.49
C LYS A 70 -3.22 -4.82 -0.05
N LEU A 71 -3.74 -5.99 0.32
CA LEU A 71 -3.43 -7.26 -0.31
C LEU A 71 -4.46 -7.52 -1.41
N THR A 72 -4.02 -7.77 -2.64
CA THR A 72 -4.89 -8.08 -3.79
C THR A 72 -4.56 -9.47 -4.32
N LEU A 73 -5.58 -10.32 -4.42
CA LEU A 73 -5.53 -11.70 -4.88
C LEU A 73 -5.60 -11.78 -6.42
N PRO A 74 -5.26 -12.93 -7.02
CA PRO A 74 -5.39 -13.18 -8.45
C PRO A 74 -6.79 -12.90 -9.01
N SER A 75 -7.85 -13.21 -8.26
CA SER A 75 -9.24 -12.90 -8.63
C SER A 75 -9.56 -11.39 -8.64
N GLY A 76 -8.71 -10.56 -8.07
CA GLY A 76 -8.96 -9.14 -7.80
C GLY A 76 -9.63 -8.88 -6.46
N LEU A 77 -9.95 -9.92 -5.66
CA LEU A 77 -10.37 -9.75 -4.27
C LEU A 77 -9.29 -9.00 -3.48
N ALA A 78 -9.69 -8.07 -2.62
CA ALA A 78 -8.74 -7.26 -1.86
C ALA A 78 -9.07 -7.20 -0.37
N TYR A 79 -8.04 -7.39 0.46
CA TYR A 79 -8.07 -7.15 1.90
C TYR A 79 -7.38 -5.82 2.19
N LEU A 80 -8.05 -4.95 2.94
CA LEU A 80 -7.52 -3.64 3.33
C LEU A 80 -7.33 -3.58 4.85
N VAL A 81 -6.09 -3.34 5.27
CA VAL A 81 -5.74 -3.05 6.66
C VAL A 81 -5.30 -1.60 6.75
N ILE A 82 -5.91 -0.84 7.67
CA ILE A 82 -5.54 0.54 7.95
C ILE A 82 -4.85 0.57 9.32
N ILE A 83 -3.59 1.00 9.31
CA ILE A 83 -2.76 1.14 10.51
C ILE A 83 -2.62 2.62 10.82
N GLU A 84 -2.99 3.01 12.03
CA GLU A 84 -2.78 4.37 12.52
C GLU A 84 -1.72 4.38 13.61
N VAL A 85 -0.71 5.24 13.44
CA VAL A 85 0.35 5.45 14.42
C VAL A 85 0.27 6.88 14.92
N VAL A 86 0.08 7.04 16.23
CA VAL A 86 0.06 8.34 16.91
C VAL A 86 1.35 8.48 17.71
N GLY A 87 2.14 9.50 17.40
CA GLY A 87 3.45 9.71 18.02
C GLY A 87 4.50 10.13 17.02
N LYS A 88 5.70 10.40 17.55
CA LYS A 88 6.88 10.80 16.78
C LYS A 88 7.79 9.60 16.59
N TYR A 89 8.32 9.43 15.38
CA TYR A 89 9.33 8.43 15.04
C TYR A 89 10.27 9.00 13.98
N ASN A 90 11.48 8.45 13.90
CA ASN A 90 12.38 8.66 12.75
C ASN A 90 12.31 7.46 11.82
N SER A 91 12.33 6.26 12.40
CA SER A 91 12.08 5.01 11.69
C SER A 91 11.06 4.17 12.45
N LEU A 92 10.19 3.52 11.68
CA LEU A 92 9.15 2.63 12.17
C LEU A 92 9.23 1.33 11.39
N PHE A 93 9.45 0.23 12.11
CA PHE A 93 9.44 -1.12 11.57
C PHE A 93 8.10 -1.75 11.92
N MET A 94 7.39 -2.26 10.93
CA MET A 94 6.09 -2.89 11.11
C MET A 94 6.10 -4.30 10.52
N SER A 95 5.54 -5.23 11.28
CA SER A 95 5.29 -6.60 10.87
C SER A 95 3.79 -6.83 10.97
N LEU A 96 3.13 -6.91 9.82
CA LEU A 96 1.70 -7.15 9.69
C LEU A 96 1.48 -8.62 9.33
N LYS A 97 0.74 -9.33 10.17
CA LYS A 97 0.26 -10.68 9.91
C LYS A 97 -1.19 -10.60 9.46
N MET A 98 -1.52 -11.28 8.37
CA MET A 98 -2.86 -11.34 7.79
C MET A 98 -3.24 -12.82 7.67
N PHE A 99 -3.96 -13.30 8.65
CA PHE A 99 -4.30 -14.72 8.77
C PHE A 99 -5.43 -15.10 7.82
N ASP A 100 -5.42 -16.33 7.31
CA ASP A 100 -6.45 -16.89 6.43
C ASP A 100 -6.70 -16.04 5.15
N THR A 101 -5.68 -15.35 4.63
CA THR A 101 -5.85 -14.41 3.49
C THR A 101 -5.30 -14.93 2.15
N ALA A 102 -4.41 -15.91 2.16
CA ALA A 102 -3.94 -16.60 0.96
C ALA A 102 -4.90 -17.75 0.59
N THR A 103 -6.03 -17.39 -0.02
CA THR A 103 -7.14 -18.31 -0.34
C THR A 103 -7.19 -18.76 -1.82
N GLU A 104 -6.27 -18.31 -2.66
CA GLU A 104 -6.25 -18.56 -4.10
C GLU A 104 -4.83 -18.85 -4.60
N PRO A 105 -4.65 -19.70 -5.63
CA PRO A 105 -3.35 -19.87 -6.26
C PRO A 105 -3.05 -18.74 -7.25
N GLY A 106 -1.77 -18.37 -7.39
CA GLY A 106 -1.29 -17.39 -8.36
C GLY A 106 -0.84 -16.08 -7.72
N TRP A 107 -0.42 -15.11 -8.53
CA TRP A 107 0.25 -13.89 -8.06
C TRP A 107 -0.63 -12.95 -7.22
N TYR A 108 -0.14 -12.64 -6.02
CA TYR A 108 -0.66 -11.65 -5.09
C TYR A 108 0.14 -10.36 -5.21
N ASN A 109 -0.52 -9.24 -4.95
CA ASN A 109 0.11 -7.93 -4.82
C ASN A 109 -0.16 -7.34 -3.44
N VAL A 110 0.90 -6.93 -2.74
CA VAL A 110 0.79 -6.00 -1.61
C VAL A 110 1.06 -4.60 -2.11
N LYS A 111 0.20 -3.65 -1.74
CA LYS A 111 0.45 -2.21 -1.90
C LYS A 111 0.30 -1.53 -0.55
N VAL A 112 1.29 -0.72 -0.18
CA VAL A 112 1.25 0.14 1.00
C VAL A 112 1.21 1.59 0.57
N GLU A 113 0.22 2.34 1.05
CA GLU A 113 0.17 3.80 0.93
C GLU A 113 0.39 4.39 2.32
N ALA A 114 1.50 5.11 2.48
CA ALA A 114 1.86 5.78 3.72
C ALA A 114 1.47 7.25 3.64
N PHE A 115 0.81 7.76 4.68
CA PHE A 115 0.48 9.16 4.85
C PHE A 115 1.03 9.62 6.19
N SER A 116 1.86 10.65 6.19
CA SER A 116 2.31 11.29 7.43
C SER A 116 1.58 12.61 7.62
N MET A 117 1.27 12.94 8.88
CA MET A 117 0.49 14.12 9.26
C MET A 117 1.20 14.85 10.40
N GLY A 118 1.20 16.17 10.32
CA GLY A 118 1.83 17.08 11.28
C GLY A 118 1.96 18.47 10.68
N VAL A 119 3.00 19.21 11.10
CA VAL A 119 3.42 20.46 10.43
C VAL A 119 3.71 20.20 8.94
N GLN A 120 4.21 19.00 8.67
CA GLN A 120 4.59 18.50 7.38
C GLN A 120 3.77 17.22 7.10
N ARG A 121 2.99 17.22 6.01
CA ARG A 121 2.29 16.08 5.37
C ARG A 121 3.09 15.39 4.28
N GLY A 122 3.53 14.15 4.52
CA GLY A 122 4.20 13.33 3.53
C GLY A 122 3.29 12.23 3.01
N TYR A 123 3.65 11.68 1.86
CA TYR A 123 3.07 10.44 1.37
C TYR A 123 4.11 9.70 0.55
N SER A 124 4.00 8.39 0.57
CA SER A 124 4.86 7.50 -0.19
C SER A 124 4.13 6.17 -0.40
N THR A 125 4.53 5.42 -1.42
CA THR A 125 3.94 4.13 -1.74
C THR A 125 4.98 3.07 -2.02
N ALA A 126 4.72 1.86 -1.55
CA ALA A 126 5.48 0.67 -1.90
C ALA A 126 4.55 -0.41 -2.46
N SER A 127 5.08 -1.27 -3.31
CA SER A 127 4.36 -2.44 -3.81
C SER A 127 5.29 -3.64 -3.95
N TYR A 128 4.76 -4.84 -3.71
CA TYR A 128 5.51 -6.08 -3.71
C TYR A 128 4.62 -7.23 -4.20
N ASP A 129 5.09 -7.97 -5.21
CA ASP A 129 4.40 -9.13 -5.76
C ASP A 129 5.00 -10.43 -5.22
N PHE A 130 4.15 -11.41 -4.89
CA PHE A 130 4.56 -12.74 -4.46
C PHE A 130 3.54 -13.81 -4.90
N ASP A 131 3.97 -15.07 -4.98
CA ASP A 131 3.14 -16.18 -5.48
C ASP A 131 3.11 -17.32 -4.45
N PRO A 132 1.96 -17.61 -3.81
CA PRO A 132 1.79 -18.75 -2.93
C PRO A 132 1.59 -20.06 -3.73
N PRO A 133 2.29 -21.14 -3.37
CA PRO A 133 2.31 -22.42 -4.05
C PRO A 133 1.23 -23.36 -3.50
N ASP A 134 -0.03 -23.15 -3.85
CA ASP A 134 -0.97 -24.29 -3.99
C ASP A 134 -1.87 -24.66 -2.79
N LYS A 135 -2.14 -23.79 -1.81
CA LYS A 135 -3.15 -24.09 -0.77
C LYS A 135 -4.13 -22.96 -0.50
N GLN A 136 -5.36 -23.37 -0.25
CA GLN A 136 -6.46 -22.51 0.17
C GLN A 136 -6.71 -22.75 1.65
N GLY A 137 -6.64 -21.68 2.42
CA GLY A 137 -7.12 -21.65 3.80
C GLY A 137 -8.63 -21.75 3.92
N THR A 138 -9.11 -22.17 5.09
CA THR A 138 -10.57 -22.23 5.37
C THR A 138 -11.01 -21.43 6.60
N GLY A 139 -10.12 -20.69 7.25
CA GLY A 139 -10.47 -19.85 8.39
C GLY A 139 -11.02 -18.47 8.02
N GLN A 140 -11.20 -17.64 9.04
CA GLN A 140 -11.80 -16.31 8.90
C GLN A 140 -10.69 -15.26 8.83
N PRO A 141 -10.62 -14.48 7.74
CA PRO A 141 -9.61 -13.44 7.58
C PRO A 141 -9.54 -12.47 8.76
N HIS A 142 -8.37 -12.35 9.37
CA HIS A 142 -8.08 -11.39 10.43
C HIS A 142 -6.62 -10.92 10.37
N ALA A 143 -6.27 -9.88 11.13
CA ALA A 143 -4.93 -9.31 11.06
C ALA A 143 -4.39 -8.89 12.42
N GLU A 144 -3.07 -9.05 12.60
CA GLU A 144 -2.33 -8.62 13.78
C GLU A 144 -1.14 -7.76 13.37
N LEU A 145 -0.89 -6.68 14.12
CA LEU A 145 0.21 -5.76 13.90
C LEU A 145 1.20 -5.80 15.06
N ILE A 146 2.48 -5.92 14.73
CA ILE A 146 3.58 -5.65 15.64
C ILE A 146 4.40 -4.48 15.07
N ALA A 147 4.66 -3.46 15.89
CA ALA A 147 5.41 -2.27 15.45
C ALA A 147 6.49 -1.89 16.46
N TYR A 148 7.66 -1.49 15.95
CA TYR A 148 8.82 -1.07 16.71
C TYR A 148 9.31 0.30 16.21
N VAL A 149 9.65 1.18 17.15
CA VAL A 149 10.24 2.50 16.86
C VAL A 149 11.71 2.47 17.24
N LEU A 150 12.58 2.99 16.35
CA LEU A 150 14.00 3.23 16.63
C LEU A 150 14.30 4.73 16.68
#